data_AF-A0A4Y7QN19-F1
#
_entry.id   AF-A0A4Y7QN19-F1
#
_cell.length_a   1.000
_cell.length_b   1.000
_cell.length_c   1.000
_cell.angle_alpha   90.00
_cell.angle_beta   90.00
_cell.angle_gamma   90.00
#
_symmetry.space_group_name_H-M   'P 1'
#
loop_
_entity.id
_entity.type
_entity.pdbx_description
1 polymer ?
#
loop_
_entity_poly.entity_id
_entity_poly.type
_entity_poly.pdbx_seq_one_letter_code
_entity_poly.pdbx_strand_id
1 'polypeptide(L)'
;MIARISVCDYRGNLIVDTFVRPTQAVVDYRSAVTGLQPHHLWTAPLFADVQKKVATVFRGRILVGHSLWQHLSLIGIRHPALDTRDLSLFLPFRRSLCGYSVVPLRQLVYHLMRRKIGFGYEHPLEEARAALDLFRSYEEHWEDIIRAGGWPCSLPPSAFIEWFQ
;
A
#
# COMPACT_ATOMS: atom_id res chain seq x y z
N MET A 1 0.40 13.46 -6.33
CA MET A 1 0.83 14.11 -5.07
C MET A 1 0.48 13.18 -3.92
N ILE A 2 1.37 12.99 -2.96
CA ILE A 2 1.11 12.24 -1.72
C ILE A 2 0.94 13.25 -0.57
N ALA A 3 -0.04 13.04 0.29
CA ALA A 3 -0.34 13.94 1.42
C ALA A 3 0.05 13.36 2.78
N ARG A 4 -0.05 12.04 2.95
CA ARG A 4 0.34 11.29 4.15
C ARG A 4 0.82 9.91 3.73
N ILE A 5 1.81 9.40 4.44
CA ILE A 5 2.27 8.01 4.31
C ILE A 5 2.32 7.36 5.69
N SER A 6 1.84 6.12 5.77
CA SER A 6 2.00 5.28 6.94
C SER A 6 2.64 3.94 6.57
N VAL A 7 3.59 3.48 7.38
CA VAL A 7 4.29 2.21 7.26
C VAL A 7 4.30 1.55 8.64
N CYS A 8 3.92 0.27 8.69
CA CYS A 8 3.97 -0.54 9.90
C CYS A 8 4.90 -1.75 9.72
N ASP A 9 5.37 -2.30 10.84
CA ASP A 9 6.10 -3.56 10.85
C ASP A 9 5.17 -4.76 10.65
N TYR A 10 5.75 -5.96 10.58
CA TYR A 10 4.98 -7.21 10.44
C TYR A 10 4.02 -7.48 11.61
N ARG A 11 4.21 -6.88 12.79
CA ARG A 11 3.29 -7.00 13.93
C ARG A 11 2.19 -5.93 13.89
N GLY A 12 2.26 -4.96 12.97
CA GLY A 12 1.34 -3.82 12.88
C GLY A 12 1.75 -2.63 13.74
N ASN A 13 2.96 -2.64 14.33
CA ASN A 13 3.51 -1.49 15.04
C ASN A 13 3.91 -0.41 14.06
N LEU A 14 3.70 0.84 14.45
CA LEU A 14 3.99 1.98 13.60
C LEU A 14 5.50 2.18 13.42
N ILE A 15 5.98 2.30 12.18
CA ILE A 15 7.37 2.66 11.85
C ILE A 15 7.45 4.11 11.36
N VAL A 16 6.59 4.46 10.39
CA VAL A 16 6.53 5.80 9.79
C VAL A 16 5.08 6.20 9.71
N ASP A 17 4.71 7.35 10.26
CA ASP A 17 3.45 8.03 9.94
C ASP A 17 3.77 9.52 9.80
N THR A 18 3.64 10.06 8.60
CA THR A 18 4.00 11.45 8.37
C THR A 18 3.21 12.06 7.22
N PHE A 19 2.84 13.33 7.41
CA PHE A 19 2.33 14.15 6.32
C PHE A 19 3.48 14.57 5.40
N VAL A 20 3.14 15.00 4.19
CA VAL A 20 4.13 15.43 3.20
C VAL A 20 3.79 16.83 2.74
N ARG A 21 4.79 17.72 2.79
CA ARG A 21 4.62 19.08 2.29
C ARG A 21 4.48 19.07 0.77
N PRO A 22 3.39 19.63 0.23
CA PRO A 22 3.18 19.68 -1.21
C PRO A 22 4.17 20.65 -1.86
N THR A 23 4.64 20.31 -3.06
CA THR A 23 5.54 21.16 -3.86
C THR A 23 4.80 22.26 -4.62
N GLN A 24 3.49 22.10 -4.81
CA GLN A 24 2.59 23.01 -5.50
C GLN A 24 1.39 23.35 -4.61
N ALA A 25 0.69 24.44 -4.94
CA ALA A 25 -0.51 24.82 -4.23
C ALA A 25 -1.59 23.72 -4.34
N VAL A 26 -2.16 23.32 -3.21
CA VAL A 26 -3.25 22.34 -3.16
C VAL A 26 -4.55 23.03 -3.56
N VAL A 27 -5.14 22.57 -4.66
CA VAL A 27 -6.42 23.09 -5.19
C VAL A 27 -7.60 22.55 -4.39
N ASP A 28 -7.56 21.26 -4.03
CA ASP A 28 -8.60 20.60 -3.24
C ASP A 28 -7.97 19.56 -2.31
N TYR A 29 -8.26 19.66 -1.01
CA TYR A 29 -7.80 18.74 0.02
C TYR A 29 -8.68 17.49 0.14
N ARG A 30 -9.89 17.53 -0.44
CA ARG A 30 -10.93 16.50 -0.31
C ARG A 30 -11.19 16.16 1.16
N SER A 31 -11.27 17.18 2.03
CA SER A 31 -11.29 17.01 3.49
C SER A 31 -12.40 16.10 4.00
N ALA A 32 -13.55 16.04 3.30
CA ALA A 32 -14.64 15.12 3.64
C ALA A 32 -14.23 13.64 3.53
N VAL A 33 -13.27 13.32 2.67
CA VAL A 33 -12.76 11.96 2.42
C VAL A 33 -11.44 11.74 3.15
N THR A 34 -10.50 12.68 3.05
CA THR A 34 -9.11 12.49 3.53
C THR A 34 -8.89 12.94 4.97
N GLY A 35 -9.80 13.73 5.54
CA GLY A 35 -9.60 14.40 6.83
C GLY A 35 -8.46 15.43 6.81
N LEU A 36 -7.89 15.75 5.65
CA LEU A 36 -6.78 16.69 5.53
C LEU A 36 -7.24 18.12 5.78
N GLN A 37 -6.41 18.85 6.51
CA GLN A 37 -6.53 20.26 6.76
C GLN A 37 -5.25 20.97 6.32
N PRO A 38 -5.30 22.24 5.88
CA PRO A 38 -4.11 22.96 5.41
C PRO A 38 -2.95 22.96 6.42
N HIS A 39 -3.27 23.06 7.71
CA HIS A 39 -2.28 23.07 8.78
C HIS A 39 -1.51 21.73 8.91
N HIS A 40 -2.09 20.60 8.49
CA HIS A 40 -1.39 19.31 8.47
C HIS A 40 -0.23 19.31 7.47
N LEU A 41 -0.37 20.04 6.35
CA LEU A 41 0.62 20.04 5.26
C LEU A 41 1.64 21.17 5.37
N TRP A 42 1.28 22.28 6.03
CA TRP A 42 2.15 23.46 6.15
C TRP A 42 3.43 23.16 6.95
N THR A 43 3.29 22.41 8.04
CA THR A 43 4.40 22.02 8.93
C THR A 43 5.02 20.67 8.59
N ALA A 44 4.55 20.04 7.51
CA ALA A 44 5.01 18.73 7.11
C ALA A 44 6.46 18.75 6.57
N PRO A 45 7.20 17.64 6.70
CA PRO A 45 8.50 17.49 6.08
C PRO A 45 8.42 17.55 4.55
N LEU A 46 9.53 17.94 3.92
CA LEU A 46 9.66 17.96 2.47
C LEU A 46 9.56 16.55 1.90
N PHE A 47 9.00 16.43 0.70
CA PHE A 47 8.87 15.15 0.00
C PHE A 47 10.21 14.40 -0.11
N ALA A 48 11.31 15.10 -0.41
CA ALA A 48 12.63 14.48 -0.54
C ALA A 48 13.10 13.81 0.77
N ASP A 49 12.81 14.41 1.92
CA ASP A 49 13.22 13.85 3.23
C ASP A 49 12.37 12.64 3.59
N VAL A 50 11.05 12.72 3.32
CA VAL A 50 10.14 11.59 3.49
C VAL A 50 10.51 10.44 2.57
N GLN A 51 10.79 10.72 1.30
CA GLN A 51 11.22 9.73 0.31
C GLN A 51 12.49 9.01 0.76
N LYS A 52 13.53 9.74 1.20
CA LYS A 52 14.76 9.14 1.72
C LYS A 52 14.51 8.26 2.94
N LYS A 53 13.68 8.72 3.88
CA LYS A 53 13.31 7.96 5.08
C LYS A 53 12.60 6.66 4.71
N VAL A 54 11.62 6.72 3.81
CA VAL A 54 10.83 5.55 3.37
C VAL A 54 11.69 4.58 2.56
N ALA A 55 12.53 5.07 1.64
CA ALA A 55 13.46 4.24 0.88
C ALA A 55 14.43 3.48 1.80
N THR A 56 14.90 4.12 2.86
CA THR A 56 15.74 3.47 3.88
C THR A 56 14.99 2.36 4.61
N VAL A 57 13.71 2.57 4.92
CA VAL A 57 12.86 1.55 5.55
C VAL A 57 12.60 0.38 4.61
N PHE A 58 12.36 0.63 3.32
CA PHE A 58 12.00 -0.41 2.34
C PHE A 58 13.18 -1.28 1.91
N ARG A 59 14.40 -0.73 1.95
CA ARG A 59 15.61 -1.42 1.47
C ARG A 59 15.82 -2.78 2.14
N GLY A 60 15.89 -3.83 1.32
CA GLY A 60 16.16 -5.20 1.77
C GLY A 60 15.01 -5.83 2.57
N ARG A 61 13.77 -5.31 2.42
CA ARG A 61 12.58 -5.84 3.08
C ARG A 61 11.53 -6.26 2.08
N ILE A 62 10.68 -7.19 2.50
CA ILE A 62 9.46 -7.55 1.76
C ILE A 62 8.39 -6.49 2.02
N LEU A 63 7.80 -5.95 0.97
CA LEU A 63 6.71 -4.98 1.05
C LEU A 63 5.37 -5.69 0.90
N VAL A 64 4.51 -5.54 1.90
CA VAL A 64 3.14 -6.05 1.90
C VAL A 64 2.19 -4.87 1.75
N GLY A 65 1.21 -4.97 0.86
CA GLY A 65 0.21 -3.92 0.70
C GLY A 65 -0.79 -4.20 -0.41
N HIS A 66 -1.59 -3.19 -0.73
CA HIS A 66 -2.58 -3.25 -1.80
C HIS A 66 -2.27 -2.18 -2.84
N SER A 67 -2.19 -2.59 -4.10
CA SER A 67 -1.85 -1.72 -5.23
C SER A 67 -0.53 -0.97 -5.00
N LEU A 68 0.52 -1.72 -4.64
CA LEU A 68 1.84 -1.19 -4.29
C LEU A 68 2.43 -0.34 -5.41
N TRP A 69 2.10 -0.61 -6.68
CA TRP A 69 2.55 0.20 -7.81
C TRP A 69 2.10 1.67 -7.74
N GLN A 70 0.91 1.93 -7.21
CA GLN A 70 0.40 3.30 -7.03
C GLN A 70 1.25 4.02 -5.97
N HIS A 71 1.57 3.32 -4.88
CA HIS A 71 2.35 3.88 -3.79
C HIS A 71 3.80 4.11 -4.21
N LEU A 72 4.44 3.10 -4.82
CA LEU A 72 5.82 3.17 -5.29
C LEU A 72 6.00 4.27 -6.35
N SER A 73 5.07 4.40 -7.30
CA SER A 73 5.12 5.48 -8.29
C SER A 73 4.92 6.87 -7.70
N LEU A 74 4.01 7.03 -6.73
CA LEU A 74 3.79 8.31 -6.05
C LEU A 74 4.97 8.75 -5.19
N ILE A 75 5.67 7.81 -4.56
CA ILE A 75 6.85 8.07 -3.72
C ILE A 75 8.12 8.13 -4.59
N GLY A 76 8.10 7.56 -5.79
CA GLY A 76 9.26 7.50 -6.67
C GLY A 76 10.33 6.53 -6.19
N ILE A 77 9.93 5.38 -5.65
CA ILE A 77 10.84 4.33 -5.17
C ILE A 77 10.62 3.07 -5.99
N ARG A 78 11.70 2.46 -6.48
CA ARG A 78 11.67 1.14 -7.12
C ARG A 78 11.88 0.04 -6.08
N HIS A 79 11.21 -1.09 -6.26
CA HIS A 79 11.34 -2.23 -5.35
C HIS A 79 11.35 -3.56 -6.14
N PRO A 80 12.15 -4.57 -5.76
CA PRO A 80 12.17 -5.85 -6.46
C PRO A 80 10.79 -6.51 -6.46
N ALA A 81 10.32 -7.01 -7.61
CA ALA A 81 9.00 -7.65 -7.70
C ALA A 81 8.89 -8.85 -6.75
N LEU A 82 9.97 -9.65 -6.69
CA LEU A 82 10.09 -10.81 -5.80
C LEU A 82 9.96 -10.47 -4.31
N ASP A 83 10.28 -9.23 -3.94
CA ASP A 83 10.19 -8.72 -2.56
C ASP A 83 8.89 -7.94 -2.33
N THR A 84 7.85 -8.17 -3.15
CA THR A 84 6.51 -7.62 -2.94
C THR A 84 5.46 -8.69 -2.70
N ARG A 85 4.48 -8.34 -1.87
CA ARG A 85 3.28 -9.12 -1.56
C ARG A 85 2.07 -8.20 -1.77
N ASP A 86 1.72 -8.01 -3.04
CA ASP A 86 0.63 -7.14 -3.44
C ASP A 86 -0.70 -7.90 -3.50
N LEU A 87 -1.58 -7.62 -2.55
CA LEU A 87 -2.89 -8.28 -2.42
C LEU A 87 -3.80 -8.02 -3.62
N SER A 88 -3.58 -6.91 -4.32
CA SER A 88 -4.36 -6.59 -5.51
C SER A 88 -3.91 -7.38 -6.75
N LEU A 89 -2.70 -7.93 -6.75
CA LEU A 89 -2.17 -8.78 -7.82
C LEU A 89 -2.35 -10.27 -7.52
N PHE A 90 -2.56 -10.64 -6.25
CA PHE A 90 -2.69 -12.03 -5.82
C PHE A 90 -3.85 -12.74 -6.52
N LEU A 91 -3.52 -13.76 -7.32
CA LEU A 91 -4.48 -14.46 -8.16
C LEU A 91 -5.59 -15.16 -7.36
N PRO A 92 -5.32 -15.81 -6.21
CA PRO A 92 -6.37 -16.39 -5.38
C PRO A 92 -7.45 -15.38 -4.97
N PHE A 93 -7.07 -14.16 -4.56
CA PHE A 93 -8.04 -13.12 -4.18
C PHE A 93 -8.90 -12.64 -5.34
N ARG A 94 -8.30 -12.46 -6.53
CA ARG A 94 -9.05 -12.06 -7.73
C ARG A 94 -10.04 -13.13 -8.18
N ARG A 95 -9.64 -14.40 -8.11
CA ARG A 95 -10.50 -15.54 -8.47
C ARG A 95 -11.67 -15.69 -7.51
N SER A 96 -11.45 -15.47 -6.21
CA SER A 96 -12.51 -15.57 -5.20
C SER A 96 -13.63 -14.53 -5.33
N LEU A 97 -13.39 -13.40 -6.03
CA LEU A 97 -14.35 -12.29 -6.14
C LEU A 97 -14.74 -11.95 -7.59
N CYS A 98 -14.54 -12.89 -8.53
CA CYS A 98 -15.08 -12.86 -9.90
C CYS A 98 -14.81 -11.56 -10.69
N GLY A 99 -13.54 -11.14 -10.81
CA GLY A 99 -13.19 -9.97 -11.60
C GLY A 99 -11.87 -10.08 -12.35
N TYR A 100 -11.86 -9.65 -13.61
CA TYR A 100 -10.63 -9.30 -14.36
C TYR A 100 -10.03 -7.97 -13.85
N SER A 101 -10.76 -7.22 -13.02
CA SER A 101 -10.38 -5.93 -12.46
C SER A 101 -9.75 -6.04 -11.06
N VAL A 102 -9.02 -4.99 -10.67
CA VAL A 102 -8.47 -4.85 -9.32
C VAL A 102 -9.62 -4.66 -8.32
N VAL A 103 -9.72 -5.55 -7.34
CA VAL A 103 -10.70 -5.45 -6.25
C VAL A 103 -10.19 -4.49 -5.18
N PRO A 104 -10.99 -3.51 -4.71
CA PRO A 104 -10.60 -2.61 -3.62
C PRO A 104 -10.29 -3.35 -2.30
N LEU A 105 -9.30 -2.85 -1.53
CA LEU A 105 -8.92 -3.44 -0.25
C LEU A 105 -10.10 -3.63 0.71
N ARG A 106 -10.99 -2.63 0.80
CA ARG A 106 -12.18 -2.68 1.67
C ARG A 106 -13.07 -3.88 1.33
N GLN A 107 -13.24 -4.18 0.05
CA GLN A 107 -14.03 -5.33 -0.39
C GLN A 107 -13.30 -6.64 -0.09
N LEU A 108 -12.00 -6.71 -0.31
CA LEU A 108 -11.19 -7.90 0.03
C LEU A 108 -11.30 -8.24 1.51
N VAL A 109 -11.05 -7.26 2.38
CA VAL A 109 -11.11 -7.42 3.84
C VAL A 109 -12.52 -7.77 4.31
N TYR A 110 -13.57 -7.18 3.71
CA TYR A 110 -14.94 -7.52 4.04
C TYR A 110 -15.32 -8.96 3.65
N HIS A 111 -14.99 -9.39 2.43
CA HIS A 111 -15.40 -10.71 1.95
C HIS A 111 -14.59 -11.84 2.59
N LEU A 112 -13.29 -11.63 2.79
CA LEU A 112 -12.37 -12.68 3.26
C LEU A 112 -12.24 -12.70 4.79
N MET A 113 -12.32 -11.55 5.46
CA MET A 113 -12.15 -11.45 6.92
C MET A 113 -13.43 -11.08 7.67
N ARG A 114 -14.54 -10.78 6.97
CA ARG A 114 -15.79 -10.27 7.57
C ARG A 114 -15.59 -9.01 8.42
N ARG A 115 -14.54 -8.23 8.12
CA ARG A 115 -14.19 -6.98 8.79
C ARG A 115 -14.50 -5.79 7.90
N LYS A 116 -15.11 -4.75 8.46
CA LYS A 116 -15.31 -3.46 7.79
C LYS A 116 -14.18 -2.52 8.20
N ILE A 117 -13.64 -1.78 7.23
CA ILE A 117 -12.55 -0.80 7.44
C ILE A 117 -12.88 0.51 6.72
N GLY A 118 -12.14 1.58 7.06
CA GLY A 118 -12.25 2.87 6.39
C GLY A 118 -13.52 3.62 6.80
N PHE A 119 -13.85 3.55 8.08
CA PHE A 119 -14.90 4.36 8.69
C PHE A 119 -14.41 5.79 8.92
N GLY A 120 -15.23 6.78 8.56
CA GLY A 120 -14.83 8.19 8.62
C GLY A 120 -13.89 8.57 7.49
N TYR A 121 -12.75 9.18 7.84
CA TYR A 121 -11.74 9.60 6.87
C TYR A 121 -10.81 8.46 6.44
N GLU A 122 -10.18 8.61 5.28
CA GLU A 122 -9.09 7.74 4.84
C GLU A 122 -7.96 7.74 5.89
N HIS A 123 -7.60 6.54 6.37
CA HIS A 123 -6.60 6.36 7.40
C HIS A 123 -5.49 5.40 6.91
N PRO A 124 -4.36 5.90 6.40
CA PRO A 124 -3.36 5.06 5.74
C PRO A 124 -2.80 3.95 6.65
N LEU A 125 -2.65 4.19 7.96
CA LEU A 125 -2.23 3.16 8.91
C LEU A 125 -3.29 2.06 9.12
N GLU A 126 -4.59 2.40 9.03
CA GLU A 126 -5.66 1.39 9.14
C GLU A 126 -5.59 0.48 7.91
N GLU A 127 -5.47 1.07 6.72
CA GLU A 127 -5.35 0.33 5.47
C GLU A 127 -4.08 -0.54 5.42
N ALA A 128 -2.94 -0.01 5.86
CA ALA A 128 -1.69 -0.78 5.94
C ALA A 128 -1.83 -1.99 6.87
N ARG A 129 -2.43 -1.81 8.06
CA ARG A 129 -2.71 -2.91 8.99
C ARG A 129 -3.71 -3.89 8.40
N ALA A 130 -4.76 -3.39 7.74
CA ALA A 130 -5.79 -4.24 7.17
C ALA A 130 -5.27 -5.12 6.03
N ALA A 131 -4.41 -4.56 5.17
CA ALA A 131 -3.69 -5.31 4.15
C ALA A 131 -2.77 -6.35 4.79
N LEU A 132 -1.98 -5.96 5.79
CA LEU A 132 -1.06 -6.87 6.46
C LEU A 132 -1.79 -8.04 7.17
N ASP A 133 -2.91 -7.78 7.84
CA ASP A 133 -3.69 -8.86 8.47
C ASP A 133 -4.25 -9.84 7.43
N LEU A 134 -4.72 -9.32 6.29
CA LEU A 134 -5.21 -10.15 5.19
C LEU A 134 -4.09 -10.97 4.53
N PHE A 135 -2.90 -10.38 4.41
CA PHE A 135 -1.71 -11.12 3.96
C PHE A 135 -1.39 -12.26 4.94
N ARG A 136 -1.33 -11.99 6.24
CA ARG A 136 -1.02 -12.99 7.27
C ARG A 136 -1.97 -14.19 7.25
N SER A 137 -3.25 -13.98 6.92
CA SER A 137 -4.21 -15.10 6.82
C SER A 137 -3.99 -16.00 5.60
N TYR A 138 -3.16 -15.59 4.64
CA TYR A 138 -2.82 -16.33 3.41
C TYR A 138 -1.31 -16.48 3.20
N GLU A 139 -0.48 -16.12 4.19
CA GLU A 139 0.97 -16.04 4.07
C GLU A 139 1.58 -17.40 3.74
N GLU A 140 1.17 -18.46 4.44
CA GLU A 140 1.63 -19.82 4.18
C GLU A 140 1.35 -20.23 2.72
N HIS A 141 0.10 -20.05 2.26
CA HIS A 141 -0.27 -20.35 0.88
C HIS A 141 0.52 -19.53 -0.14
N TRP A 142 0.78 -18.26 0.14
CA TRP A 142 1.57 -17.40 -0.72
C TRP A 142 3.03 -17.88 -0.83
N GLU A 143 3.68 -18.07 0.32
CA GLU A 143 5.08 -18.45 0.38
C GLU A 143 5.32 -19.89 -0.09
N ASP A 144 4.34 -20.79 0.07
CA ASP A 144 4.40 -22.15 -0.49
C ASP A 144 4.51 -22.13 -2.02
N ILE A 145 3.72 -21.28 -2.69
CA ILE A 145 3.77 -21.15 -4.15
C ILE A 145 5.16 -20.65 -4.59
N ILE A 146 5.70 -19.67 -3.88
CA ILE A 146 7.04 -19.12 -4.17
C ILE A 146 8.12 -20.18 -3.90
N ARG A 147 8.05 -20.91 -2.78
CA ARG A 147 9.00 -21.99 -2.44
C ARG A 147 8.94 -23.13 -3.46
N ALA A 148 7.79 -23.38 -4.08
CA ALA A 148 7.62 -24.32 -5.18
C ALA A 148 8.11 -23.78 -6.55
N GLY A 149 8.64 -22.56 -6.61
CA GLY A 149 9.12 -21.92 -7.85
C GLY A 149 8.03 -21.25 -8.69
N GLY A 150 6.80 -21.13 -8.16
CA GLY A 150 5.69 -20.46 -8.82
C GLY A 150 5.63 -18.95 -8.54
N TRP A 151 4.83 -18.25 -9.34
CA TRP A 151 4.51 -16.83 -9.14
C TRP A 151 3.00 -16.67 -8.91
N PRO A 152 2.54 -16.34 -7.69
CA PRO A 152 1.11 -16.34 -7.36
C PRO A 152 0.37 -15.05 -7.78
N CYS A 153 1.05 -14.12 -8.43
CA CYS A 153 0.52 -12.80 -8.77
C CYS A 153 0.29 -12.63 -10.27
N SER A 154 -0.67 -11.77 -10.62
CA SER A 154 -0.76 -11.16 -11.95
C SER A 154 0.34 -10.13 -12.14
N LEU A 155 0.65 -9.80 -13.40
CA LEU A 155 1.57 -8.70 -13.70
C LEU A 155 0.95 -7.36 -13.27
N PRO A 156 1.75 -6.41 -12.76
CA PRO A 156 1.28 -5.06 -12.51
C PRO A 156 0.85 -4.38 -13.83
N PRO A 157 0.02 -3.32 -13.78
CA PRO A 157 -0.36 -2.61 -14.99
C PRO A 157 0.88 -2.07 -15.72
N SER A 158 0.89 -2.14 -17.06
CA SER A 158 2.08 -1.87 -17.89
C SER A 158 2.70 -0.49 -17.65
N ALA A 159 1.87 0.51 -17.37
CA ALA A 159 2.29 1.88 -17.05
C ALA A 159 3.18 1.98 -15.79
N PHE A 160 3.22 0.95 -14.95
CA PHE A 160 3.95 0.96 -13.68
C PHE A 160 5.05 -0.11 -13.58
N ILE A 161 5.35 -0.83 -14.67
CA ILE A 161 6.36 -1.89 -14.66
C ILE A 161 7.72 -1.37 -14.19
N GLU A 162 8.09 -0.13 -14.54
CA GLU A 162 9.37 0.47 -14.15
C GLU A 162 9.60 0.62 -12.64
N TRP A 163 8.54 0.50 -11.83
CA TRP A 163 8.61 0.58 -10.38
C TRP A 163 8.92 -0.76 -9.72
N PHE A 164 8.86 -1.85 -10.49
CA PHE A 164 9.25 -3.18 -10.08
C PHE A 164 10.55 -3.57 -10.78
N GLN A 165 11.57 -3.90 -9.98
CA GLN A 165 12.88 -4.38 -10.47
C GLN A 165 12.93 -5.90 -10.53
#